data_AF-A0A5M6DDM5-F1
#
_entry.id   AF-A0A5M6DDM5-F1
#
_cell.length_a   1.000
_cell.length_b   1.000
_cell.length_c   1.000
_cell.angle_alpha   90.00
_cell.angle_beta   90.00
_cell.angle_gamma   90.00
#
_symmetry.space_group_name_H-M   'P 1'
#
loop_
_entity.id
_entity.type
_entity.pdbx_description
1 polymer ?
#
loop_
_entity_poly.entity_id
_entity_poly.type
_entity_poly.pdbx_seq_one_letter_code
_entity_poly.pdbx_strand_id
1 'polypeptide(L)'
;MSPTPKTDERLGIAHLMLLTAGIGVSFVVARAIEHLRFKADAYYYDLDAVPAADGFGMLVAAIYGLCLTLLVLAIHSGDLWSSPGKTLALLFATMCLFNWGLELIAALVVNGRLQTPIDPGAVDRRGYILGIWYRNFAAEVGYVASIPVLLWVIRKSKRQGFTWRLAWLGFLLFAFLIVGYVHFGVRDYVHPPLSHWYFELAIGIPIVLLIVATANAFIRRRPVDWWTALTVTPIAFVWCLGMAMKLLA
;
A
#
# COMPACT_ATOMS: atom_id res chain seq x y z
N MET A 1 -2.31 -43.22 13.54
CA MET A 1 -2.65 -41.82 13.90
C MET A 1 -3.17 -41.14 12.65
N SER A 2 -4.47 -40.90 12.57
CA SER A 2 -5.03 -40.06 11.52
C SER A 2 -4.54 -38.63 11.73
N PRO A 3 -4.10 -37.91 10.68
CA PRO A 3 -3.87 -36.48 10.82
C PRO A 3 -5.22 -35.82 11.12
N THR A 4 -5.29 -35.14 12.26
CA THR A 4 -6.41 -34.26 12.61
C THR A 4 -6.65 -33.28 11.45
N PRO A 5 -7.91 -33.06 11.02
CA PRO A 5 -8.20 -32.09 9.97
C PRO A 5 -7.73 -30.71 10.42
N LYS A 6 -6.92 -30.09 9.57
CA LYS A 6 -6.27 -28.80 9.78
C LYS A 6 -7.28 -27.75 10.23
N THR A 7 -7.01 -27.15 11.38
CA THR A 7 -7.62 -25.95 11.93
C THR A 7 -7.44 -24.68 11.08
N ASP A 8 -6.83 -24.77 9.88
CA ASP A 8 -6.60 -23.65 8.96
C ASP A 8 -7.88 -23.11 8.28
N GLU A 9 -9.00 -23.83 8.36
CA GLU A 9 -10.22 -23.50 7.59
C GLU A 9 -11.16 -22.51 8.29
N ARG A 10 -11.01 -22.22 9.59
CA ARG A 10 -11.98 -21.41 10.32
C ARG A 10 -11.38 -20.14 10.95
N LEU A 11 -11.94 -19.00 10.57
CA LEU A 11 -11.65 -17.71 11.19
C LEU A 11 -12.16 -17.69 12.64
N GLY A 12 -11.25 -17.87 13.59
CA GLY A 12 -11.57 -17.79 15.02
C GLY A 12 -11.72 -16.35 15.53
N ILE A 13 -12.39 -16.17 16.67
CA ILE A 13 -12.58 -14.87 17.34
C ILE A 13 -11.24 -14.17 17.63
N ALA A 14 -10.22 -14.93 18.04
CA ALA A 14 -8.89 -14.38 18.28
C ALA A 14 -8.28 -13.72 17.03
N HIS A 15 -8.52 -14.29 15.84
CA HIS A 15 -8.07 -13.69 14.58
C HIS A 15 -8.81 -12.38 14.31
N LEU A 16 -10.13 -12.33 14.54
CA LEU A 16 -10.92 -11.11 14.40
C LEU A 16 -10.44 -10.00 15.35
N MET A 17 -10.16 -10.33 16.61
CA MET A 17 -9.63 -9.37 17.58
C MET A 17 -8.26 -8.83 17.16
N LEU A 18 -7.39 -9.68 16.61
CA LEU A 18 -6.09 -9.25 16.11
C LEU A 18 -6.23 -8.34 14.88
N LEU A 19 -7.17 -8.63 13.99
CA LEU A 19 -7.45 -7.80 12.81
C LEU A 19 -7.93 -6.41 13.23
N THR A 20 -8.87 -6.32 14.18
CA THR A 20 -9.34 -5.04 14.71
C THR A 20 -8.23 -4.26 15.42
N ALA A 21 -7.37 -4.96 16.17
CA ALA A 21 -6.21 -4.34 16.82
C ALA A 21 -5.22 -3.78 15.78
N GLY A 22 -4.93 -4.53 14.71
CA GLY A 22 -4.05 -4.09 13.63
C GLY A 22 -4.56 -2.85 12.89
N ILE A 23 -5.88 -2.77 12.65
CA ILE A 23 -6.53 -1.57 12.10
C ILE A 23 -6.35 -0.38 13.04
N GLY A 24 -6.61 -0.57 14.35
CA GLY A 24 -6.42 0.48 15.35
C GLY A 24 -4.97 0.99 15.43
N VAL A 25 -3.99 0.08 15.46
CA VAL A 25 -2.56 0.44 15.43
C VAL A 25 -2.21 1.23 14.18
N SER A 26 -2.80 0.87 13.04
CA SER A 26 -2.55 1.53 11.76
C SER A 26 -3.06 2.96 11.72
N PHE A 27 -4.21 3.23 12.34
CA PHE A 27 -4.71 4.60 12.53
C PHE A 27 -3.75 5.44 13.37
N VAL A 28 -3.25 4.87 14.47
CA VAL A 28 -2.30 5.55 15.35
C VAL A 28 -1.00 5.84 14.61
N VAL A 29 -0.46 4.87 13.87
CA VAL A 29 0.80 5.04 13.11
C VAL A 29 0.63 6.10 12.03
N ALA A 30 -0.42 6.04 11.22
CA ALA A 30 -0.68 7.04 10.18
C ALA A 30 -0.79 8.45 10.77
N ARG A 31 -1.57 8.63 11.85
CA ARG A 31 -1.68 9.92 12.53
C ARG A 31 -0.37 10.35 13.18
N ALA A 32 0.41 9.45 13.77
CA ALA A 32 1.69 9.79 14.38
C ALA A 32 2.69 10.31 13.33
N ILE A 33 2.73 9.71 12.15
CA ILE A 33 3.58 10.17 11.04
C ILE A 33 3.16 11.58 10.59
N GLU A 34 1.87 11.86 10.47
CA GLU A 34 1.38 13.20 10.14
C GLU A 34 1.78 14.24 11.19
N HIS A 35 1.66 13.91 12.48
CA HIS A 35 2.08 14.81 13.57
C HIS A 35 3.59 15.04 13.58
N LEU A 36 4.38 14.00 13.33
CA LEU A 36 5.82 14.15 13.18
C LEU A 36 6.14 15.04 11.99
N ARG A 37 5.52 14.84 10.83
CA ARG A 37 5.76 15.64 9.63
C ARG A 37 5.30 17.10 9.78
N PHE A 38 4.33 17.37 10.65
CA PHE A 38 3.70 18.68 10.77
C PHE A 38 4.67 19.83 11.01
N LYS A 39 5.72 19.66 11.81
CA LYS A 39 6.69 20.74 12.03
C LYS A 39 7.38 21.18 10.72
N ALA A 40 7.69 20.22 9.85
CA ALA A 40 8.21 20.52 8.52
C ALA A 40 7.14 21.12 7.61
N ASP A 41 5.93 20.56 7.64
CA ASP A 41 4.82 21.05 6.82
C ASP A 41 4.45 22.51 7.19
N ALA A 42 4.42 22.84 8.48
CA ALA A 42 4.18 24.20 8.98
C ALA A 42 5.27 25.18 8.51
N TYR A 43 6.54 24.76 8.54
CA TYR A 43 7.65 25.59 8.09
C TYR A 43 7.64 25.87 6.57
N TYR A 44 7.37 24.84 5.75
CA TYR A 44 7.46 24.98 4.29
C TYR A 44 6.17 25.43 3.61
N TYR A 45 5.00 25.24 4.23
CA TYR A 45 3.70 25.56 3.64
C TYR A 45 2.86 26.52 4.48
N ASP A 46 3.44 27.12 5.52
CA ASP A 46 2.77 28.12 6.37
C ASP A 46 1.44 27.58 6.96
N LEU A 47 1.51 26.39 7.55
CA LEU A 47 0.35 25.73 8.15
C LEU A 47 0.27 26.03 9.65
N ASP A 48 -0.91 26.48 10.10
CA ASP A 48 -1.17 26.80 11.50
C ASP A 48 -1.44 25.58 12.39
N ALA A 49 -1.96 24.49 11.80
CA ALA A 49 -2.37 23.31 12.54
C ALA A 49 -2.25 22.02 11.73
N VAL A 50 -2.13 20.89 12.44
CA VAL A 50 -2.17 19.56 11.83
C VAL A 50 -3.52 19.40 11.14
N PRO A 51 -3.55 19.00 9.85
CA PRO A 51 -4.80 18.76 9.14
C PRO A 51 -5.71 17.77 9.89
N ALA A 52 -7.01 18.01 9.82
CA ALA A 52 -8.01 17.04 10.26
C ALA A 52 -7.80 15.71 9.52
N ALA A 53 -8.13 14.60 10.18
CA ALA A 53 -7.97 13.28 9.59
C ALA A 53 -8.85 13.16 8.33
N ASP A 54 -8.22 12.90 7.19
CA ASP A 54 -8.93 12.61 5.95
C ASP A 54 -9.59 11.22 6.06
N GLY A 55 -10.91 11.17 5.90
CA GLY A 55 -11.67 9.92 6.01
C GLY A 55 -11.20 8.87 5.01
N PHE A 56 -10.78 9.28 3.82
CA PHE A 56 -10.24 8.35 2.82
C PHE A 56 -8.85 7.83 3.21
N GLY A 57 -7.95 8.72 3.64
CA GLY A 57 -6.65 8.34 4.20
C GLY A 57 -6.76 7.36 5.37
N MET A 58 -7.74 7.57 6.25
CA MET A 58 -8.04 6.65 7.35
C MET A 58 -8.52 5.29 6.83
N LEU A 59 -9.38 5.25 5.82
CA LEU A 59 -9.81 4.00 5.21
C LEU A 59 -8.63 3.23 4.58
N VAL A 60 -7.72 3.92 3.88
CA VAL A 60 -6.49 3.31 3.35
C VAL A 60 -5.61 2.75 4.48
N ALA A 61 -5.45 3.49 5.57
CA ALA A 61 -4.71 3.02 6.75
C ALA A 61 -5.36 1.77 7.36
N ALA A 62 -6.70 1.65 7.36
CA ALA A 62 -7.39 0.45 7.82
C ALA A 62 -7.04 -0.78 6.97
N ILE A 63 -6.99 -0.62 5.64
CA ILE A 63 -6.62 -1.71 4.72
C ILE A 63 -5.17 -2.14 4.94
N TYR A 64 -4.27 -1.20 5.16
CA TYR A 64 -2.89 -1.51 5.51
C TYR A 64 -2.80 -2.29 6.83
N GLY A 65 -3.53 -1.89 7.87
CA GLY A 65 -3.58 -2.62 9.14
C GLY A 65 -4.15 -4.02 9.01
N LEU A 66 -5.20 -4.17 8.21
CA LEU A 66 -5.76 -5.48 7.88
C LEU A 66 -4.72 -6.37 7.20
N CYS A 67 -4.03 -5.85 6.17
CA CYS A 67 -3.02 -6.61 5.42
C CYS A 67 -1.79 -6.95 6.27
N LEU A 68 -1.32 -6.03 7.11
CA LEU A 68 -0.23 -6.27 8.06
C LEU A 68 -0.57 -7.39 9.03
N THR A 69 -1.74 -7.35 9.66
CA THR A 69 -2.17 -8.41 10.57
C THR A 69 -2.35 -9.73 9.85
N LEU A 70 -2.96 -9.74 8.66
CA LEU A 70 -3.10 -10.96 7.87
C LEU A 70 -1.73 -11.52 7.46
N LEU A 71 -0.74 -10.69 7.17
CA LEU A 71 0.63 -11.14 6.93
C LEU A 71 1.22 -11.80 8.18
N VAL A 72 1.09 -11.19 9.36
CA VAL A 72 1.59 -11.77 10.63
C VAL A 72 0.98 -13.16 10.86
N LEU A 73 -0.34 -13.28 10.71
CA LEU A 73 -1.04 -14.56 10.83
C LEU A 73 -0.59 -15.55 9.73
N ALA A 74 -0.37 -15.08 8.52
CA ALA A 74 0.07 -15.92 7.41
C ALA A 74 1.51 -16.44 7.60
N ILE A 75 2.41 -15.64 8.19
CA ILE A 75 3.76 -16.08 8.56
C ILE A 75 3.67 -17.24 9.57
N HIS A 76 2.80 -17.13 10.57
CA HIS A 76 2.59 -18.22 11.54
C HIS A 76 2.06 -19.50 10.90
N SER A 77 1.29 -19.40 9.80
CA SER A 77 0.80 -20.57 9.07
C SER A 77 1.87 -21.28 8.21
N GLY A 78 3.06 -20.68 8.04
CA GLY A 78 4.21 -21.30 7.35
C GLY A 78 4.11 -21.40 5.82
N ASP A 79 2.97 -21.08 5.20
CA ASP A 79 2.80 -21.09 3.75
C ASP A 79 2.03 -19.85 3.25
N LEU A 80 2.79 -18.92 2.65
CA LEU A 80 2.31 -17.67 2.05
C LEU A 80 1.87 -17.84 0.59
N TRP A 81 2.36 -18.87 -0.10
CA TRP A 81 2.38 -18.90 -1.57
C TRP A 81 1.26 -19.75 -2.16
N SER A 82 0.69 -20.66 -1.38
CA SER A 82 -0.49 -21.43 -1.81
C SER A 82 -1.76 -20.60 -1.89
N SER A 83 -1.89 -19.58 -1.04
CA SER A 83 -3.07 -18.71 -0.96
C SER A 83 -2.82 -17.37 -1.67
N PRO A 84 -3.64 -16.99 -2.65
CA PRO A 84 -3.59 -15.67 -3.26
C PRO A 84 -3.80 -14.55 -2.23
N GLY A 85 -4.71 -14.75 -1.27
CA GLY A 85 -4.96 -13.77 -0.20
C GLY A 85 -3.75 -13.52 0.69
N LYS A 86 -3.03 -14.57 1.08
CA LYS A 86 -1.78 -14.42 1.86
C LYS A 86 -0.70 -13.71 1.05
N THR A 87 -0.59 -14.02 -0.24
CA THR A 87 0.32 -13.34 -1.17
C THR A 87 -0.04 -11.85 -1.32
N LEU A 88 -1.33 -11.53 -1.37
CA LEU A 88 -1.82 -10.16 -1.46
C LEU A 88 -1.58 -9.39 -0.15
N ALA A 89 -1.82 -10.02 1.00
CA ALA A 89 -1.48 -9.47 2.31
C ALA A 89 0.00 -9.11 2.40
N LEU A 90 0.91 -9.98 1.92
CA LEU A 90 2.33 -9.71 1.84
C LEU A 90 2.65 -8.46 1.01
N LEU A 91 2.04 -8.32 -0.19
CA LEU A 91 2.27 -7.19 -1.08
C LEU A 91 1.83 -5.86 -0.43
N PHE A 92 0.61 -5.81 0.10
CA PHE A 92 0.09 -4.60 0.74
C PHE A 92 0.77 -4.28 2.07
N ALA A 93 1.13 -5.29 2.87
CA ALA A 93 1.92 -5.10 4.07
C ALA A 93 3.32 -4.55 3.74
N THR A 94 3.94 -5.04 2.67
CA THR A 94 5.25 -4.54 2.23
C THR A 94 5.15 -3.11 1.71
N MET A 95 4.11 -2.80 0.92
CA MET A 95 3.80 -1.43 0.48
C MET A 95 3.59 -0.50 1.68
N CYS A 96 2.84 -0.96 2.68
CA CYS A 96 2.63 -0.24 3.92
C CYS A 96 3.95 0.03 4.68
N LEU A 97 4.79 -1.00 4.86
CA LEU A 97 6.07 -0.86 5.56
C LEU A 97 7.02 0.10 4.84
N PHE A 98 7.08 0.03 3.50
CA PHE A 98 7.86 1.00 2.73
C PHE A 98 7.26 2.40 2.82
N ASN A 99 5.95 2.55 2.66
CA ASN A 99 5.32 3.87 2.70
C ASN A 99 5.53 4.54 4.06
N TRP A 100 5.06 3.92 5.14
CA TRP A 100 5.18 4.50 6.47
C TRP A 100 6.61 4.58 6.97
N GLY A 101 7.45 3.58 6.67
CA GLY A 101 8.86 3.60 7.04
C GLY A 101 9.62 4.75 6.38
N LEU A 102 9.42 4.96 5.07
CA LEU A 102 10.07 6.05 4.34
C LEU A 102 9.51 7.41 4.73
N GLU A 103 8.20 7.54 4.94
CA GLU A 103 7.60 8.80 5.45
C GLU A 103 8.10 9.14 6.85
N LEU A 104 8.22 8.15 7.74
CA LEU A 104 8.76 8.34 9.08
C LEU A 104 10.22 8.78 9.03
N ILE A 105 11.06 8.11 8.24
CA ILE A 105 12.46 8.50 8.04
C ILE A 105 12.52 9.94 7.50
N ALA A 106 11.68 10.26 6.53
CA ALA A 106 11.66 11.59 5.93
C ALA A 106 11.28 12.67 6.96
N ALA A 107 10.22 12.44 7.72
CA ALA A 107 9.77 13.35 8.77
C ALA A 107 10.85 13.55 9.85
N LEU A 108 11.48 12.47 10.33
CA LEU A 108 12.54 12.55 11.34
C LEU A 108 13.76 13.31 10.84
N VAL A 109 14.24 13.01 9.63
CA VAL A 109 15.42 13.67 9.04
C VAL A 109 15.17 15.16 8.85
N VAL A 110 14.03 15.55 8.27
CA VAL A 110 13.73 16.96 8.03
C VAL A 110 13.53 17.70 9.34
N ASN A 111 12.82 17.13 10.30
CA ASN A 111 12.65 17.75 11.63
C ASN A 111 13.98 17.98 12.34
N GLY A 112 14.90 17.01 12.28
CA GLY A 112 16.24 17.17 12.85
C GLY A 112 16.99 18.31 12.18
N ARG A 113 16.93 18.43 10.85
CA ARG A 113 17.58 19.51 10.11
C ARG A 113 16.95 20.87 10.37
N LEU A 114 15.63 20.95 10.53
CA LEU A 114 14.96 22.22 10.85
C LEU A 114 15.33 22.77 12.23
N GLN A 115 15.91 21.97 13.12
CA GLN A 115 16.44 22.45 14.41
C GLN A 115 17.77 23.20 14.24
N THR A 116 18.51 22.96 13.15
CA THR A 116 19.74 23.71 12.87
C THR A 116 19.40 25.02 12.15
N PRO A 117 19.86 26.18 12.66
CA PRO A 117 19.66 27.46 11.99
C PRO A 117 20.36 27.48 10.63
N ILE A 118 19.79 28.22 9.68
CA ILE A 118 20.40 28.46 8.38
C ILE A 118 21.19 29.76 8.44
N ASP A 119 22.39 29.75 7.86
CA ASP A 119 23.19 30.95 7.70
C ASP A 119 22.46 32.00 6.84
N PRO A 120 22.50 33.29 7.21
CA PRO A 120 21.82 34.34 6.46
C PRO A 120 22.18 34.29 4.96
N GLY A 121 21.17 34.19 4.10
CA GLY A 121 21.33 34.16 2.64
C GLY A 121 21.59 32.78 2.02
N ALA A 122 21.72 31.72 2.80
CA ALA A 122 21.83 30.36 2.26
C ALA A 122 20.47 29.84 1.75
N VAL A 123 20.49 29.11 0.63
CA VAL A 123 19.30 28.47 0.06
C VAL A 123 18.86 27.30 0.95
N ASP A 124 17.61 27.28 1.39
CA ASP A 124 17.10 26.18 2.21
C ASP A 124 16.95 24.90 1.39
N ARG A 125 17.77 23.90 1.73
CA ARG A 125 17.74 22.55 1.15
C ARG A 125 17.41 21.48 2.18
N ARG A 126 17.04 21.85 3.41
CA ARG A 126 16.86 20.91 4.52
C ARG A 126 15.74 19.90 4.26
N GLY A 127 14.72 20.30 3.49
CA GLY A 127 13.59 19.47 3.06
C GLY A 127 13.91 18.45 1.96
N TYR A 128 15.12 18.45 1.40
CA TYR A 128 15.53 17.48 0.38
C TYR A 128 16.34 16.33 0.97
N ILE A 129 15.92 15.09 0.72
CA ILE A 129 16.58 13.86 1.16
C ILE A 129 17.09 13.15 -0.10
N LEU A 130 18.42 13.06 -0.24
CA LEU A 130 19.05 12.50 -1.45
C LEU A 130 18.56 13.18 -2.75
N GLY A 131 18.29 14.49 -2.70
CA GLY A 131 17.78 15.26 -3.85
C GLY A 131 16.28 15.16 -4.08
N ILE A 132 15.56 14.37 -3.28
CA ILE A 132 14.10 14.18 -3.36
C ILE A 132 13.43 15.02 -2.29
N TRP A 133 12.34 15.71 -2.65
CA TRP A 133 11.54 16.45 -1.68
C TRP A 133 10.87 15.51 -0.67
N TYR A 134 10.96 15.80 0.62
CA TYR A 134 10.56 14.85 1.68
C TYR A 134 9.13 14.32 1.57
N ARG A 135 8.18 15.11 1.05
CA ARG A 135 6.79 14.65 0.82
C ARG A 135 6.68 13.60 -0.29
N ASN A 136 7.60 13.62 -1.24
CA ASN A 136 7.62 12.68 -2.36
C ASN A 136 8.51 11.46 -2.08
N PHE A 137 9.36 11.53 -1.05
CA PHE A 137 10.39 10.53 -0.77
C PHE A 137 9.87 9.09 -0.72
N ALA A 138 8.77 8.87 0.00
CA ALA A 138 8.16 7.53 0.11
C ALA A 138 7.64 7.00 -1.23
N ALA A 139 7.01 7.86 -2.05
CA ALA A 139 6.53 7.49 -3.37
C ALA A 139 7.71 7.20 -4.32
N GLU A 140 8.67 8.11 -4.42
CA GLU A 140 9.78 7.99 -5.37
C GLU A 140 10.65 6.76 -5.11
N VAL A 141 10.94 6.46 -3.85
CA VAL A 141 11.78 5.32 -3.46
C VAL A 141 10.96 4.03 -3.34
N GLY A 142 9.76 4.11 -2.78
CA GLY A 142 8.94 2.95 -2.44
C GLY A 142 8.53 2.13 -3.67
N TYR A 143 8.15 2.77 -4.78
CA TYR A 143 7.77 2.03 -5.99
C TYR A 143 8.95 1.28 -6.60
N VAL A 144 10.16 1.86 -6.61
CA VAL A 144 11.37 1.19 -7.08
C VAL A 144 11.73 0.03 -6.16
N ALA A 145 11.68 0.23 -4.84
CA ALA A 145 11.94 -0.80 -3.84
C ALA A 145 10.95 -1.97 -3.89
N SER A 146 9.74 -1.74 -4.41
CA SER A 146 8.73 -2.79 -4.57
C SER A 146 9.02 -3.77 -5.73
N ILE A 147 9.80 -3.38 -6.74
CA ILE A 147 10.04 -4.19 -7.95
C ILE A 147 10.68 -5.55 -7.61
N PRO A 148 11.77 -5.64 -6.81
CA PRO A 148 12.32 -6.94 -6.41
C PRO A 148 11.31 -7.84 -5.69
N VAL A 149 10.44 -7.25 -4.86
CA VAL A 149 9.39 -7.98 -4.12
C VAL A 149 8.36 -8.54 -5.10
N LEU A 150 7.90 -7.74 -6.06
CA LEU A 150 6.95 -8.16 -7.08
C LEU A 150 7.50 -9.28 -7.98
N LEU A 151 8.76 -9.14 -8.41
CA LEU A 151 9.46 -10.19 -9.15
C LEU A 151 9.57 -11.49 -8.32
N TRP A 152 9.85 -11.36 -7.03
CA TRP A 152 9.89 -12.50 -6.11
C TRP A 152 8.53 -13.17 -5.96
N VAL A 153 7.46 -12.39 -5.80
CA VAL A 153 6.08 -12.89 -5.76
C VAL A 153 5.74 -13.65 -7.03
N ILE A 154 5.97 -13.07 -8.22
CA ILE A 154 5.71 -13.73 -9.52
C ILE A 154 6.49 -15.05 -9.62
N ARG A 155 7.75 -15.08 -9.17
CA ARG A 155 8.56 -16.30 -9.18
C ARG A 155 8.02 -17.37 -8.24
N LYS A 156 7.54 -17.00 -7.05
CA LYS A 156 7.08 -17.94 -6.01
C LYS A 156 5.64 -18.42 -6.23
N SER A 157 4.78 -17.60 -6.82
CA SER A 157 3.36 -17.90 -7.07
C SER A 157 3.11 -18.68 -8.37
N LYS A 158 4.15 -19.25 -9.01
CA LYS A 158 4.03 -20.02 -10.28
C LYS A 158 3.03 -21.18 -10.22
N ARG A 159 2.77 -21.72 -9.02
CA ARG A 159 1.83 -22.82 -8.78
C ARG A 159 0.38 -22.35 -8.67
N GLN A 160 0.13 -21.05 -8.52
CA GLN A 160 -1.23 -20.50 -8.48
C GLN A 160 -1.86 -20.52 -9.88
N GLY A 161 -3.20 -20.44 -9.91
CA GLY A 161 -3.96 -20.41 -11.16
C GLY A 161 -3.53 -19.29 -12.11
N PHE A 162 -3.73 -19.49 -13.41
CA PHE A 162 -3.36 -18.52 -14.45
C PHE A 162 -3.90 -17.10 -14.18
N THR A 163 -5.16 -16.96 -13.77
CA THR A 163 -5.77 -15.65 -13.48
C THR A 163 -5.09 -14.92 -12.32
N TRP A 164 -4.67 -15.64 -11.28
CA TRP A 164 -3.92 -15.04 -10.16
C TRP A 164 -2.51 -14.60 -10.59
N ARG A 165 -1.84 -15.42 -11.41
CA ARG A 165 -0.55 -15.05 -12.00
C ARG A 165 -0.63 -13.78 -12.86
N LEU A 166 -1.74 -13.60 -13.59
CA LEU A 166 -1.99 -12.38 -14.35
C LEU A 166 -2.16 -11.16 -13.43
N ALA A 167 -2.84 -11.31 -12.28
CA ALA A 167 -2.93 -10.23 -11.29
C ALA A 167 -1.56 -9.79 -10.76
N TRP A 168 -0.64 -10.73 -10.50
CA TRP A 168 0.73 -10.39 -10.06
C TRP A 168 1.52 -9.65 -11.13
N LEU A 169 1.36 -10.02 -12.41
CA LEU A 169 1.90 -9.25 -13.53
C LEU A 169 1.26 -7.86 -13.62
N GLY A 170 -0.02 -7.74 -13.31
CA GLY A 170 -0.72 -6.46 -13.19
C GLY A 170 -0.09 -5.54 -12.14
N PHE A 171 0.28 -6.07 -10.97
CA PHE A 171 0.97 -5.28 -9.94
C PHE A 171 2.36 -4.84 -10.39
N LEU A 172 3.09 -5.70 -11.11
CA LEU A 172 4.38 -5.34 -11.70
C LEU A 172 4.23 -4.25 -12.77
N LEU A 173 3.22 -4.37 -13.64
CA LEU A 173 2.91 -3.35 -14.64
C LEU A 173 2.54 -2.02 -13.99
N PHE A 174 1.69 -2.04 -12.95
CA PHE A 174 1.39 -0.86 -12.14
C PHE A 174 2.66 -0.20 -11.60
N ALA A 175 3.56 -0.97 -10.98
CA ALA A 175 4.82 -0.42 -10.46
C ALA A 175 5.66 0.24 -11.55
N PHE A 176 5.79 -0.39 -12.73
CA PHE A 176 6.49 0.21 -13.87
C PHE A 176 5.82 1.47 -14.41
N LEU A 177 4.49 1.51 -14.46
CA LEU A 177 3.74 2.69 -14.89
C LEU A 177 3.99 3.87 -13.94
N ILE A 178 3.97 3.64 -12.63
CA ILE A 178 4.24 4.70 -11.65
C ILE A 178 5.71 5.12 -11.69
N VAL A 179 6.64 4.17 -11.78
CA VAL A 179 8.07 4.50 -11.93
C VAL A 179 8.32 5.29 -13.21
N GLY A 180 7.69 4.93 -14.33
CA GLY A 180 7.70 5.68 -15.57
C GLY A 180 7.23 7.13 -15.38
N TYR A 181 6.10 7.29 -14.70
CA TYR A 181 5.49 8.59 -14.43
C TYR A 181 6.34 9.49 -13.53
N VAL A 182 6.97 8.91 -12.51
CA VAL A 182 7.73 9.65 -11.50
C VAL A 182 9.17 9.93 -11.95
N HIS A 183 9.85 8.95 -12.56
CA HIS A 183 11.30 9.02 -12.82
C HIS A 183 11.69 9.27 -14.27
N PHE A 184 10.80 8.96 -15.23
CA PHE A 184 11.14 8.96 -16.67
C PHE A 184 10.34 9.97 -17.49
N GLY A 185 9.71 10.96 -16.84
CA GLY A 185 9.01 12.04 -17.53
C GLY A 185 7.78 11.60 -18.32
N VAL A 186 7.23 10.41 -18.06
CA VAL A 186 6.01 9.92 -18.75
C VAL A 186 4.85 10.90 -18.57
N ARG A 187 4.81 11.63 -17.45
CA ARG A 187 3.83 12.70 -17.18
C ARG A 187 3.72 13.71 -18.32
N ASP A 188 4.82 14.05 -18.97
CA ASP A 188 4.86 15.07 -20.03
C ASP A 188 4.21 14.60 -21.34
N TYR A 189 4.05 13.28 -21.49
CA TYR A 189 3.43 12.64 -22.65
C TYR A 189 1.97 12.23 -22.42
N VAL A 190 1.49 12.30 -21.18
CA VAL A 190 0.11 11.94 -20.83
C VAL A 190 -0.79 13.17 -20.94
N HIS A 191 -1.90 13.05 -21.67
CA HIS A 191 -2.89 14.12 -21.83
C HIS A 191 -3.36 14.64 -20.44
N PRO A 192 -3.46 15.96 -20.20
CA PRO A 192 -3.68 16.51 -18.85
C PRO A 192 -4.86 15.94 -18.04
N PRO A 193 -6.04 15.66 -18.63
CA PRO A 193 -7.13 14.97 -17.95
C PRO A 193 -6.74 13.56 -17.48
N LEU A 194 -5.99 12.81 -18.29
CA LEU A 194 -5.52 11.48 -17.92
C LEU A 194 -4.42 11.55 -16.85
N SER A 195 -3.60 12.60 -16.84
CA SER A 195 -2.59 12.82 -15.80
C SER A 195 -3.22 12.93 -14.41
N HIS A 196 -4.38 13.60 -14.31
CA HIS A 196 -5.13 13.68 -13.05
C HIS A 196 -5.59 12.30 -12.55
N TRP A 197 -5.98 11.40 -13.46
CA TRP A 197 -6.50 10.05 -13.15
C TRP A 197 -5.42 8.95 -13.18
N TYR A 198 -4.16 9.31 -13.45
CA TYR A 198 -3.14 8.34 -13.83
C TYR A 198 -2.90 7.29 -12.74
N PHE A 199 -2.83 7.72 -11.49
CA PHE A 199 -2.58 6.83 -10.37
C PHE A 199 -3.72 5.81 -10.19
N GLU A 200 -4.97 6.27 -10.17
CA GLU A 200 -6.14 5.43 -9.94
C GLU A 200 -6.38 4.45 -11.09
N LEU A 201 -6.10 4.87 -12.32
CA LEU A 201 -6.13 4.00 -13.50
C LEU A 201 -5.02 2.96 -13.45
N ALA A 202 -3.79 3.36 -13.08
CA ALA A 202 -2.65 2.44 -13.00
C ALA A 202 -2.86 1.38 -11.92
N ILE A 203 -3.28 1.76 -10.71
CA ILE A 203 -3.59 0.80 -9.63
C ILE A 203 -4.87 0.00 -9.91
N GLY A 204 -5.76 0.53 -10.75
CA GLY A 204 -6.95 -0.17 -11.23
C GLY A 204 -6.62 -1.44 -12.02
N ILE A 205 -5.49 -1.49 -12.75
CA ILE A 205 -5.07 -2.66 -13.52
C ILE A 205 -4.97 -3.93 -12.65
N PRO A 206 -4.12 -3.98 -11.60
CA PRO A 206 -4.06 -5.15 -10.74
C PRO A 206 -5.38 -5.43 -10.02
N ILE A 207 -6.13 -4.41 -9.61
CA ILE A 207 -7.38 -4.58 -8.85
C ILE A 207 -8.47 -5.22 -9.72
N VAL A 208 -8.64 -4.77 -10.97
CA VAL A 208 -9.56 -5.41 -11.93
C VAL A 208 -9.15 -6.86 -12.18
N LEU A 209 -7.86 -7.14 -12.30
CA LEU A 209 -7.36 -8.51 -12.47
C LEU A 209 -7.62 -9.39 -11.23
N LEU A 210 -7.55 -8.83 -10.01
CA LEU A 210 -7.94 -9.53 -8.78
C LEU A 210 -9.45 -9.84 -8.76
N ILE A 211 -10.29 -8.89 -9.17
CA ILE A 211 -11.74 -9.08 -9.28
C ILE A 211 -12.04 -10.18 -10.29
N VAL A 212 -11.42 -10.15 -11.47
CA VAL A 212 -11.57 -11.18 -12.51
C VAL A 212 -11.08 -12.55 -12.01
N ALA A 213 -9.94 -12.60 -11.32
CA ALA A 213 -9.43 -13.86 -10.76
C ALA A 213 -10.37 -14.46 -9.73
N THR A 214 -10.97 -13.61 -8.90
CA THR A 214 -11.93 -13.99 -7.87
C THR A 214 -13.25 -14.46 -8.50
N ALA A 215 -13.81 -13.69 -9.43
CA ALA A 215 -15.01 -14.05 -10.18
C ALA A 215 -14.83 -15.37 -10.94
N ASN A 216 -13.69 -15.58 -11.60
CA ASN A 216 -13.38 -16.83 -12.28
C ASN A 216 -13.27 -18.02 -11.30
N ALA A 217 -12.78 -17.80 -10.08
CA ALA A 217 -12.77 -18.84 -9.04
C ALA A 217 -14.20 -19.24 -8.64
N PHE A 218 -15.08 -18.25 -8.43
CA PHE A 218 -16.50 -18.50 -8.15
C PHE A 218 -17.23 -19.21 -9.29
N ILE A 219 -17.09 -18.73 -10.53
CA ILE A 219 -17.72 -19.33 -11.73
C ILE A 219 -17.28 -20.78 -11.90
N ARG A 220 -15.99 -21.08 -11.68
CA ARG A 220 -15.44 -22.44 -11.78
C ARG A 220 -15.62 -23.27 -10.50
N ARG A 221 -16.35 -22.77 -9.51
CA ARG A 221 -16.60 -23.41 -8.20
C ARG A 221 -15.32 -23.90 -7.51
N ARG A 222 -14.24 -23.14 -7.66
CA ARG A 222 -12.98 -23.41 -6.95
C ARG A 222 -13.09 -22.84 -5.53
N PRO A 223 -12.61 -23.55 -4.51
CA PRO A 223 -12.61 -23.03 -3.15
C PRO A 223 -11.77 -21.74 -3.09
N VAL A 224 -12.37 -20.68 -2.58
CA VAL A 224 -11.69 -19.42 -2.25
C VAL A 224 -11.50 -19.42 -0.75
N ASP A 225 -10.25 -19.41 -0.31
CA ASP A 225 -9.95 -19.36 1.12
C ASP A 225 -10.38 -18.01 1.73
N TRP A 226 -10.58 -18.02 3.05
CA TRP A 226 -11.00 -16.83 3.78
C TRP A 226 -9.95 -15.70 3.72
N TRP A 227 -8.66 -16.03 3.58
CA TRP A 227 -7.59 -15.04 3.39
C TRP A 227 -7.83 -14.19 2.15
N THR A 228 -8.20 -14.85 1.05
CA THR A 228 -8.46 -14.20 -0.24
C THR A 228 -9.72 -13.36 -0.15
N ALA A 229 -10.77 -13.85 0.48
CA ALA A 229 -11.99 -13.08 0.70
C ALA A 229 -11.75 -11.82 1.55
N LEU A 230 -10.99 -11.94 2.66
CA LEU A 230 -10.71 -10.83 3.58
C LEU A 230 -9.69 -9.83 3.03
N THR A 231 -8.87 -10.18 2.04
CA THR A 231 -7.92 -9.23 1.42
C THR A 231 -8.50 -8.59 0.17
N VAL A 232 -8.98 -9.39 -0.78
CA VAL A 232 -9.41 -8.89 -2.10
C VAL A 232 -10.64 -8.00 -1.96
N THR A 233 -11.63 -8.39 -1.14
CA THR A 233 -12.91 -7.66 -1.05
C THR A 233 -12.69 -6.23 -0.52
N PRO A 234 -11.97 -6.01 0.60
CA PRO A 234 -11.74 -4.66 1.07
C PRO A 234 -10.86 -3.83 0.11
N ILE A 235 -9.84 -4.42 -0.51
CA ILE A 235 -9.00 -3.72 -1.49
C ILE A 235 -9.83 -3.25 -2.69
N ALA A 236 -10.64 -4.12 -3.27
CA ALA A 236 -11.52 -3.78 -4.38
C ALA A 236 -12.55 -2.72 -3.97
N PHE A 237 -13.15 -2.86 -2.79
CA PHE A 237 -14.10 -1.90 -2.26
C PHE A 237 -13.51 -0.49 -2.11
N VAL A 238 -12.32 -0.38 -1.49
CA VAL A 238 -11.67 0.92 -1.27
C VAL A 238 -11.29 1.59 -2.59
N TRP A 239 -10.83 0.83 -3.58
CA TRP A 239 -10.55 1.38 -4.90
C TRP A 239 -11.81 1.87 -5.62
N CYS A 240 -12.90 1.06 -5.61
CA CYS A 240 -14.18 1.49 -6.17
C CYS A 240 -14.71 2.75 -5.50
N LEU A 241 -14.60 2.85 -4.17
CA LEU A 241 -15.02 4.03 -3.42
C LEU A 241 -14.15 5.25 -3.77
N GLY A 242 -12.83 5.08 -3.87
CA GLY A 242 -11.91 6.15 -4.28
C GLY A 242 -12.23 6.68 -5.68
N MET A 243 -12.49 5.78 -6.63
CA MET A 243 -12.95 6.15 -7.98
C MET A 243 -14.28 6.92 -7.93
N ALA A 244 -15.26 6.43 -7.17
CA ALA A 244 -16.57 7.05 -7.07
C ALA A 244 -16.49 8.46 -6.46
N MET A 245 -15.73 8.64 -5.37
CA MET A 245 -15.56 9.96 -4.74
C MET A 245 -14.87 10.94 -5.68
N LYS A 246 -13.84 10.49 -6.41
CA LYS A 246 -13.12 11.34 -7.37
C LYS A 246 -13.96 11.69 -8.60
N LEU A 247 -14.92 10.85 -8.98
CA LEU A 247 -15.88 11.15 -10.05
C LEU A 247 -16.96 12.16 -9.62
N LEU A 248 -17.22 12.27 -8.31
CA LEU A 248 -18.22 13.18 -7.73
C LEU A 248 -17.65 14.55 -7.34
N ALA A 249 -16.32 14.68 -7.27
CA ALA A 249 -15.60 15.91 -6.94
C ALA A 249 -15.32 16.75 -8.19
#